data_AF-I6R1J6-F1
#
_entry.id   AF-I6R1J6-F1
#
_cell.length_a   1.000
_cell.length_b   1.000
_cell.length_c   1.000
_cell.angle_alpha   90.00
_cell.angle_beta   90.00
_cell.angle_gamma   90.00
#
_symmetry.space_group_name_H-M   'P 1'
#
loop_
_entity.id
_entity.type
_entity.pdbx_description
1 polymer ?
#
loop_
_entity_poly.entity_id
_entity_poly.type
_entity_poly.pdbx_seq_one_letter_code
_entity_poly.pdbx_strand_id
1 'polypeptide(L)' 'LPNSNRGPDVGRVYFVILELSPVTYIDSSAVQALKDLYQEYRDRHIQIAIANPNRQVHLLLSRS' A
#
# COMPACT_ATOMS: atom_id res chain seq x y z
N LEU A 1 29.49 -24.07 -9.00
CA LEU A 1 29.73 -22.71 -9.54
C LEU A 1 28.88 -21.74 -8.71
N PRO A 2 29.46 -20.74 -8.04
CA PRO A 2 28.66 -19.80 -7.25
C PRO A 2 28.10 -18.71 -8.18
N ASN A 3 26.77 -18.60 -8.25
CA ASN A 3 26.08 -17.55 -8.98
C ASN A 3 26.32 -16.19 -8.29
N SER A 4 27.14 -15.37 -8.91
CA SER A 4 27.22 -13.92 -8.70
C SER A 4 25.96 -13.25 -9.28
N ASN A 5 25.14 -12.63 -8.41
CA ASN A 5 24.19 -11.53 -8.69
C ASN A 5 23.00 -11.53 -7.70
N ARG A 6 23.26 -11.63 -6.40
CA ARG A 6 22.26 -11.17 -5.44
C ARG A 6 22.67 -9.75 -5.09
N GLY A 7 21.84 -8.77 -5.45
CA GLY A 7 21.92 -7.43 -4.85
C GLY A 7 21.89 -7.53 -3.31
N PRO A 8 22.01 -6.40 -2.58
CA PRO A 8 21.94 -6.45 -1.12
C PRO A 8 20.76 -7.31 -0.68
N ASP A 9 20.96 -8.14 0.35
CA ASP A 9 19.94 -9.02 0.90
C ASP A 9 18.86 -8.13 1.53
N VAL A 10 17.98 -7.57 0.68
CA VAL A 10 16.89 -6.71 1.11
C VAL A 10 15.95 -7.64 1.85
N GLY A 11 16.03 -7.61 3.16
CA GLY A 11 15.20 -8.42 4.04
C GLY A 11 13.73 -8.33 3.63
N ARG A 12 12.99 -9.43 3.84
CA ARG A 12 11.58 -9.51 3.48
C ARG A 12 10.80 -8.33 4.05
N VAL A 13 10.08 -7.62 3.19
CA VAL A 13 9.12 -6.59 3.61
C VAL A 13 7.87 -7.29 4.12
N TYR A 14 7.43 -6.94 5.33
CA TYR A 14 6.20 -7.50 5.93
C TYR A 14 5.04 -6.49 5.91
N PHE A 15 5.35 -5.19 5.96
CA PHE A 15 4.36 -4.13 6.07
C PHE A 15 4.74 -2.95 5.20
N VAL A 16 3.71 -2.30 4.63
CA VAL A 16 3.79 -0.97 4.02
C VAL A 16 2.79 -0.07 4.72
N ILE A 17 3.25 1.10 5.16
CA ILE A 17 2.40 2.12 5.77
C ILE A 17 2.29 3.27 4.76
N LEU A 18 1.09 3.50 4.26
CA LEU A 18 0.79 4.57 3.32
C LEU A 18 0.39 5.82 4.09
N GLU A 19 1.21 6.86 4.02
CA GLU A 19 0.92 8.13 4.68
C GLU A 19 0.00 9.02 3.83
N LEU A 20 -1.18 9.36 4.36
CA LEU A 20 -2.22 10.11 3.66
C LEU A 20 -2.51 11.51 4.24
N SER A 21 -1.76 12.01 5.24
CA SER A 21 -1.94 13.41 5.69
C SER A 21 -1.92 14.45 4.56
N PRO A 22 -1.04 14.38 3.52
CA PRO A 22 -1.03 15.38 2.45
C PRO A 22 -2.14 15.15 1.40
N VAL A 23 -2.90 14.06 1.49
CA VAL A 23 -3.94 13.74 0.51
C VAL A 23 -5.24 14.43 0.94
N THR A 24 -5.63 15.45 0.18
CA THR A 24 -6.82 16.27 0.47
C THR A 24 -8.10 15.71 -0.16
N TYR A 25 -7.99 15.01 -1.29
CA TYR A 25 -9.13 14.45 -2.03
C TYR A 25 -8.75 13.14 -2.74
N ILE A 26 -9.72 12.23 -2.83
CA ILE A 26 -9.66 11.02 -3.66
C ILE A 26 -11.02 10.82 -4.33
N ASP A 27 -11.03 10.14 -5.48
CA ASP A 27 -12.23 9.71 -6.19
C ASP A 27 -12.32 8.18 -6.28
N SER A 28 -13.30 7.67 -7.01
CA SER A 28 -13.49 6.23 -7.22
C SER A 28 -12.29 5.55 -7.89
N SER A 29 -11.53 6.26 -8.74
CA SER A 29 -10.36 5.70 -9.42
C SER A 29 -9.23 5.44 -8.43
N ALA A 30 -8.99 6.37 -7.51
CA ALA A 30 -8.00 6.20 -6.45
C ALA A 30 -8.38 5.08 -5.46
N VAL A 31 -9.68 4.95 -5.14
CA VAL A 31 -10.18 3.83 -4.31
C VAL A 31 -9.90 2.49 -5.00
N GLN A 32 -10.19 2.39 -6.29
CA GLN A 32 -9.94 1.15 -7.03
C GLN A 32 -8.44 0.82 -7.10
N ALA A 33 -7.60 1.81 -7.38
CA ALA A 33 -6.15 1.62 -7.39
C ALA A 33 -5.60 1.14 -6.04
N LEU A 34 -6.12 1.66 -4.91
CA LEU A 34 -5.73 1.19 -3.57
C LEU A 34 -6.19 -0.26 -3.31
N LYS A 35 -7.35 -0.67 -3.83
CA LYS A 35 -7.81 -2.07 -3.75
C LYS A 35 -6.90 -3.00 -4.54
N ASP A 36 -6.56 -2.61 -5.76
CA ASP A 36 -5.68 -3.40 -6.64
C ASP A 36 -4.29 -3.54 -6.00
N LEU A 37 -3.74 -2.44 -5.45
CA LEU A 37 -2.49 -2.43 -4.70
C LEU A 37 -2.54 -3.35 -3.47
N TYR A 38 -3.64 -3.31 -2.72
CA TYR A 38 -3.83 -4.21 -1.57
C TYR A 38 -3.83 -5.68 -1.98
N GLN A 39 -4.47 -6.04 -3.09
CA GLN A 39 -4.45 -7.42 -3.59
C GLN A 39 -3.04 -7.85 -3.97
N GLU A 40 -2.32 -7.04 -4.76
CA GLU A 40 -0.97 -7.35 -5.20
C GLU A 40 0.00 -7.57 -4.03
N TYR A 41 -0.09 -6.74 -2.99
CA TYR A 41 0.76 -6.87 -1.81
C TYR A 41 0.35 -8.04 -0.91
N ARG A 42 -0.96 -8.31 -0.80
CA ARG A 42 -1.47 -9.48 -0.07
C ARG A 42 -1.00 -10.79 -0.68
N ASP A 43 -0.97 -10.88 -2.02
CA ASP A 43 -0.48 -12.05 -2.75
C ASP A 43 1.01 -12.30 -2.49
N ARG A 44 1.77 -11.24 -2.21
CA ARG A 44 3.17 -11.28 -1.77
C ARG A 44 3.34 -11.45 -0.26
N HIS A 45 2.24 -11.58 0.48
CA HIS A 45 2.18 -11.67 1.94
C HIS A 45 2.78 -10.44 2.65
N ILE A 46 2.50 -9.27 2.09
CA ILE A 46 2.84 -7.96 2.63
C ILE A 46 1.54 -7.29 3.06
N GLN A 47 1.48 -6.79 4.28
CA GLN A 47 0.31 -6.08 4.81
C GLN A 47 0.39 -4.59 4.48
N ILE A 48 -0.73 -3.98 4.11
CA ILE A 48 -0.84 -2.54 3.91
C ILE A 48 -1.66 -1.93 5.04
N ALA A 49 -1.15 -0.83 5.61
CA ALA A 49 -1.87 0.03 6.53
C ALA A 49 -1.97 1.45 5.94
N ILE A 50 -3.15 2.07 6.07
CA ILE A 50 -3.37 3.47 5.71
C ILE A 50 -3.22 4.33 6.97
N ALA A 51 -2.32 5.30 6.94
CA ALA A 51 -2.05 6.22 8.03
C ALA A 51 -2.59 7.64 7.71
N ASN A 52 -3.11 8.29 8.74
CA ASN A 52 -3.56 9.69 8.76
C ASN A 52 -4.42 10.17 7.56
N PRO A 53 -5.43 9.41 7.08
CA PRO A 53 -6.36 9.97 6.12
C PRO A 53 -7.14 11.13 6.76
N ASN A 54 -7.36 12.21 6.02
CA ASN A 54 -8.32 13.22 6.45
C ASN A 54 -9.74 12.61 6.50
N ARG A 55 -10.68 13.30 7.18
CA ARG A 55 -12.05 12.79 7.39
C ARG A 55 -12.77 12.41 6.09
N GLN A 56 -12.64 13.23 5.04
CA GLN A 56 -13.33 12.99 3.77
C GLN A 56 -12.75 11.76 3.06
N VAL A 57 -11.42 11.65 2.99
CA VAL A 57 -10.71 10.50 2.42
C VAL A 57 -11.07 9.23 3.18
N HIS A 58 -11.01 9.27 4.52
CA HIS A 58 -11.37 8.14 5.38
C HIS A 58 -12.79 7.64 5.10
N LEU A 59 -13.77 8.55 5.07
CA LEU A 59 -15.17 8.20 4.81
C LEU A 59 -15.38 7.55 3.44
N LEU A 60 -14.64 7.98 2.40
CA LEU A 60 -14.76 7.36 1.08
C LEU A 60 -14.16 5.95 1.07
N LEU A 61 -13.00 5.77 1.70
CA LEU A 61 -12.35 4.46 1.81
C LEU A 61 -13.19 3.46 2.61
N SER A 62 -13.86 3.89 3.69
CA SER A 62 -14.68 3.00 4.54
C SER A 62 -16.00 2.54 3.93
N ARG A 63 -16.46 3.18 2.85
CA ARG A 63 -17.72 2.84 2.17
C ARG A 63 -17.59 1.73 1.13
N SER A 64 -16.37 1.21 0.93
CA SER A 64 -15.96 0.49 -0.28
C SER A 64 -15.42 -0.90 -0.01
#